data_AF-A1YKV8-F1
#
_entry.id   AF-A1YKV8-F1
#
_cell.length_a   1.000
_cell.length_b   1.000
_cell.length_c   1.000
_cell.angle_alpha   90.00
_cell.angle_beta   90.00
_cell.angle_gamma   90.00
#
_symmetry.space_group_name_H-M   'P 1'
#
loop_
_entity.id
_entity.type
_entity.pdbx_description
1 polymer ?
#
loop_
_entity_poly.entity_id
_entity_poly.type
_entity_poly.pdbx_seq_one_letter_code
_entity_poly.pdbx_strand_id
1 'polypeptide(L)' 'INDISLQDYIAVKEKYAKYLPHSAGRYAAKRFRKAQCPIVGRLTNSMMMHGRNNGKKLMTVRIVKHAFEI' A
#
# COMPACT_ATOMS: atom_id res chain seq x y z
N ILE A 1 15.93 -4.91 -2.32
CA ILE A 1 15.93 -3.56 -1.71
C ILE A 1 17.39 -3.22 -1.52
N ASN A 2 17.90 -2.20 -2.20
CA ASN A 2 19.34 -1.93 -2.27
C ASN A 2 19.82 -0.95 -1.18
N ASP A 3 18.89 -0.47 -0.35
CA ASP A 3 19.16 0.38 0.81
C ASP A 3 18.94 -0.40 2.11
N ILE A 4 19.95 -0.42 2.98
CA ILE A 4 19.97 -1.20 4.23
C ILE A 4 18.95 -0.64 5.24
N SER A 5 18.82 0.68 5.34
CA SER A 5 17.95 1.34 6.32
C SER A 5 16.46 1.15 6.01
N LEU A 6 16.11 1.05 4.72
CA LEU A 6 14.73 0.92 4.26
C LEU A 6 14.24 -0.54 4.14
N GLN A 7 15.13 -1.52 4.31
CA GLN A 7 14.83 -2.93 4.09
C GLN A 7 13.64 -3.45 4.90
N ASP A 8 13.46 -2.95 6.13
CA ASP A 8 12.35 -3.35 7.01
C ASP A 8 11.11 -2.45 6.90
N TYR A 9 11.26 -1.28 6.29
CA TYR A 9 10.15 -0.36 6.04
C TYR A 9 9.51 -0.55 4.66
N ILE A 10 10.18 -1.22 3.72
CA ILE A 10 9.62 -1.59 2.41
C ILE A 10 9.14 -3.05 2.48
N ALA A 11 7.89 -3.22 2.92
CA ALA A 11 7.23 -4.53 3.02
C ALA A 11 6.86 -5.10 1.63
N VAL A 12 7.86 -5.66 0.94
CA VAL A 12 7.73 -6.43 -0.32
C VAL A 12 8.12 -7.91 -0.14
N LYS A 13 8.64 -8.27 1.03
CA LYS A 13 8.99 -9.66 1.42
C LYS A 13 7.74 -10.57 1.35
N GLU A 14 7.94 -11.87 1.11
CA GLU A 14 6.87 -12.88 0.95
C GLU A 14 5.80 -12.82 2.05
N LYS A 15 6.19 -12.58 3.30
CA LYS A 15 5.29 -12.42 4.46
C LYS A 15 4.21 -11.35 4.27
N TYR A 16 4.48 -10.33 3.46
CA TYR A 16 3.59 -9.20 3.20
C TYR A 16 3.09 -9.17 1.75
N ALA A 17 3.44 -10.17 0.93
CA ALA A 17 2.95 -10.29 -0.43
C ALA A 17 1.43 -10.53 -0.42
N LYS A 18 0.70 -9.74 -1.19
CA LYS A 18 -0.74 -9.87 -1.38
C LYS A 18 -1.08 -9.64 -2.85
N TYR A 19 -1.87 -10.54 -3.43
CA TYR A 19 -2.37 -10.40 -4.80
C TYR A 19 -3.23 -9.14 -4.99
N LEU A 20 -3.99 -8.76 -3.96
CA LEU A 20 -4.83 -7.57 -3.98
C LEU A 20 -4.39 -6.59 -2.88
N PRO A 21 -4.12 -5.31 -3.20
CA PRO A 21 -3.69 -4.29 -2.22
C PRO A 21 -4.85 -3.73 -1.37
N HIS A 22 -5.81 -4.59 -0.97
CA HIS A 22 -6.94 -4.24 -0.11
C HIS A 22 -6.83 -4.94 1.25
N SER A 23 -6.85 -4.16 2.34
CA SER A 23 -6.53 -4.69 3.68
C SER A 23 -7.44 -4.20 4.80
N ALA A 24 -8.65 -3.72 4.47
CA ALA A 24 -9.72 -3.36 5.42
C ALA A 24 -9.23 -2.55 6.65
N GLY A 25 -8.31 -1.59 6.48
CA GLY A 25 -7.85 -0.72 7.56
C GLY A 25 -7.01 -1.36 8.69
N ARG A 26 -6.59 -2.64 8.56
CA ARG A 26 -5.93 -3.41 9.65
C ARG A 26 -4.64 -2.81 10.23
N TYR A 27 -4.00 -1.89 9.51
CA TYR A 27 -2.68 -1.35 9.85
C TYR A 27 -2.71 -0.06 10.68
N ALA A 28 -3.89 0.50 10.97
CA ALA A 28 -4.01 1.75 11.73
C ALA A 28 -3.96 1.57 13.25
N ALA A 29 -4.35 0.40 13.77
CA ALA A 29 -4.55 0.18 15.21
C ALA A 29 -3.28 0.23 16.08
N LYS A 30 -2.09 0.01 15.51
CA LYS A 30 -0.82 0.10 16.26
C LYS A 30 0.22 0.86 15.46
N ARG A 31 1.01 1.72 16.10
CA ARG A 31 2.01 2.59 15.44
C ARG A 31 2.93 1.83 14.48
N PHE A 32 3.51 0.72 14.91
CA PHE A 32 4.47 -0.07 14.12
C PHE A 32 3.83 -0.97 13.06
N ARG A 33 2.49 -1.12 13.04
CA ARG A 33 1.82 -1.89 11.98
C ARG A 33 1.86 -1.21 10.62
N LYS A 34 2.15 0.10 10.55
CA LYS A 34 2.31 0.82 9.28
C LYS A 34 3.47 0.28 8.43
N ALA A 35 4.57 -0.14 9.07
CA ALA A 35 5.72 -0.74 8.36
C ALA A 35 5.37 -2.10 7.74
N GLN A 36 4.47 -2.85 8.37
CA GLN A 36 3.99 -4.16 7.89
C GLN A 36 2.95 -4.05 6.76
N CYS A 37 2.51 -2.84 6.41
CA CYS A 37 1.57 -2.63 5.32
C CYS A 37 2.32 -2.77 3.98
N PRO A 38 1.84 -3.64 3.06
CA PRO A 38 2.46 -3.81 1.74
C PRO A 38 2.62 -2.46 1.04
N ILE A 39 3.76 -2.22 0.39
CA ILE A 39 4.07 -0.91 -0.19
C ILE A 39 3.02 -0.46 -1.22
N VAL A 40 2.54 -1.38 -2.05
CA VAL A 40 1.45 -1.14 -3.02
C VAL A 40 0.15 -0.74 -2.32
N GLY A 41 -0.15 -1.37 -1.18
CA GLY A 41 -1.28 -1.00 -0.33
C GLY A 41 -1.16 0.41 0.24
N ARG A 42 0.05 0.86 0.58
CA ARG A 42 0.29 2.24 1.02
C ARG A 42 0.13 3.24 -0.13
N LEU A 43 0.67 2.96 -1.31
CA LEU A 43 0.50 3.78 -2.50
C LEU A 43 -0.99 4.03 -2.80
N THR A 44 -1.80 2.96 -2.81
CA THR A 44 -3.25 3.10 -3.05
C THR A 44 -3.97 3.93 -1.99
N ASN A 45 -3.51 3.92 -0.73
CA ASN A 45 -4.10 4.77 0.32
C ASN A 45 -3.72 6.24 0.12
N SER A 46 -2.47 6.53 -0.27
CA SER A 46 -2.00 7.90 -0.45
C SER A 46 -2.61 8.61 -1.66
N MET A 47 -2.99 7.87 -2.71
CA MET A 47 -3.66 8.47 -3.88
C MET A 47 -5.09 8.97 -3.61
N MET A 48 -5.69 8.58 -2.48
CA MET A 48 -7.06 8.95 -2.11
C MET A 48 -7.13 10.12 -1.10
N MET A 49 -6.17 11.05 -1.11
CA MET A 49 -6.10 12.11 -0.08
C MET A 49 -6.97 13.34 -0.37
N HIS A 50 -7.29 13.62 -1.62
CA HIS A 50 -8.02 14.82 -2.02
C HIS A 50 -9.53 14.57 -2.06
N GLY A 51 -10.31 15.39 -1.36
CA GLY A 51 -11.77 15.33 -1.16
C GLY A 51 -12.55 14.39 -2.09
N ARG A 52 -12.66 14.72 -3.39
CA ARG A 52 -13.46 13.94 -4.37
C ARG A 52 -13.00 12.48 -4.55
N ASN A 53 -11.76 12.17 -4.19
CA ASN A 53 -11.13 10.85 -4.31
C ASN A 53 -11.06 10.10 -2.98
N ASN A 54 -11.46 10.72 -1.87
CA ASN A 54 -11.44 10.10 -0.55
C ASN A 54 -12.29 8.82 -0.55
N GLY A 55 -11.71 7.72 -0.04
CA GLY A 55 -12.38 6.43 0.08
C GLY A 55 -12.57 5.66 -1.24
N LYS A 56 -12.19 6.21 -2.40
CA LYS A 56 -12.33 5.54 -3.72
C LYS A 56 -11.26 4.48 -3.97
N LYS A 57 -11.19 3.47 -3.10
CA LYS A 57 -10.10 2.49 -3.12
C LYS A 57 -10.15 1.56 -4.31
N LEU A 58 -11.33 1.08 -4.70
CA LEU A 58 -11.48 0.21 -5.88
C LEU A 58 -11.05 0.91 -7.17
N MET A 59 -11.38 2.19 -7.33
CA MET A 59 -10.94 3.01 -8.46
C MET A 59 -9.41 3.15 -8.48
N THR A 60 -8.83 3.48 -7.33
CA THR A 60 -7.38 3.67 -7.20
C THR A 60 -6.59 2.40 -7.49
N VAL A 61 -7.06 1.24 -7.02
CA VAL A 61 -6.38 -0.05 -7.30
C VAL A 61 -6.33 -0.35 -8.79
N ARG A 62 -7.35 0.01 -9.57
CA ARG A 62 -7.34 -0.15 -11.03
C ARG A 62 -6.31 0.75 -11.69
N ILE A 63 -6.22 2.03 -11.28
CA ILE A 63 -5.22 2.98 -11.79
C ILE A 63 -3.81 2.47 -11.51
N VAL A 64 -3.54 2.02 -10.28
CA VAL A 64 -2.22 1.47 -9.89
C VAL A 64 -1.90 0.20 -10.67
N LYS A 65 -2.89 -0.66 -10.93
CA LYS A 65 -2.69 -1.85 -11.77
C LYS A 65 -2.24 -1.48 -13.18
N HIS A 66 -2.96 -0.57 -13.83
CA HIS A 66 -2.59 -0.09 -15.16
C HIS A 66 -1.21 0.57 -15.16
N ALA A 67 -0.87 1.35 -14.13
CA ALA A 67 0.44 2.00 -14.02
C ALA A 67 1.61 1.01 -13.86
N PHE A 68 1.39 -0.21 -13.37
CA PHE A 68 2.41 -1.27 -13.30
C PHE A 68 2.49 -2.12 -14.56
N GLU A 69 1.54 -1.98 -15.49
CA GLU A 69 1.54 -2.66 -16.79
C GLU A 69 2.17 -1.77 -17.90
N ILE A 70 2.47 -0.51 -17.58
CA ILE A 70 3.27 0.41 -18.42
C ILE A 70 4.75 0.08 -18.22
#